data_AF-A0A355F989-F1
#
_entry.id   AF-A0A355F989-F1
#
_cell.length_a   1.000
_cell.length_b   1.000
_cell.length_c   1.000
_cell.angle_alpha   90.00
_cell.angle_beta   90.00
_cell.angle_gamma   90.00
#
_symmetry.space_group_name_H-M   'P 1'
#
loop_
_entity.id
_entity.type
_entity.pdbx_description
1 polymer ?
#
loop_
_entity_poly.entity_id
_entity_poly.type
_entity_poly.pdbx_seq_one_letter_code
_entity_poly.pdbx_strand_id
1 'polypeptide(L)'
;AWRRRRFSVTIPLVATLAVVVLLFLFASRREEELIRGAFDEQAQELTAAIRASCEAHLEALHAVTLVVSNLPAVDADLFHSIVVGELGHRPGIQALSWNPVVRHAGRVAFERAGARITERDAQGRLRPSAVREEYVPVLFVEPQATDARALGFDVASEPT
;
A
#
# COMPACT_ATOMS: atom_id res chain seq x y z
N ALA A 1 -28.48 -41.32 -61.60
CA ALA A 1 -29.47 -41.24 -60.49
C ALA A 1 -28.85 -41.24 -59.08
N TRP A 2 -27.74 -41.95 -58.82
CA TRP A 2 -27.11 -42.06 -57.49
C TRP A 2 -26.48 -40.77 -56.91
N ARG A 3 -25.87 -39.92 -57.75
CA ARG A 3 -25.31 -38.62 -57.31
C ARG A 3 -26.35 -37.69 -56.69
N ARG A 4 -27.54 -37.58 -57.29
CA ARG A 4 -28.64 -36.70 -56.82
C ARG A 4 -29.20 -37.12 -55.46
N ARG A 5 -29.20 -38.43 -55.15
CA ARG A 5 -29.62 -38.94 -53.83
C ARG A 5 -28.57 -38.70 -52.74
N ARG A 6 -27.27 -38.79 -53.06
CA ARG A 6 -26.18 -38.48 -52.11
C ARG A 6 -26.15 -37.00 -51.71
N PHE A 7 -26.43 -36.09 -52.64
CA PHE A 7 -26.54 -34.65 -52.33
C PHE A 7 -27.74 -34.33 -51.43
N SER A 8 -28.86 -35.02 -51.58
CA SER A 8 -30.06 -34.77 -50.78
C SER A 8 -29.91 -35.10 -49.29
N VAL A 9 -28.95 -35.97 -48.92
CA VAL A 9 -28.70 -36.37 -47.52
C VAL A 9 -27.48 -35.67 -46.93
N THR A 10 -26.44 -35.43 -47.74
CA THR A 10 -25.22 -34.74 -47.28
C THR A 10 -25.44 -33.27 -47.01
N ILE A 11 -26.25 -32.57 -47.82
CA ILE A 11 -26.57 -31.16 -47.61
C ILE A 11 -27.25 -30.91 -46.26
N PRO A 12 -28.36 -31.59 -45.89
CA PRO A 12 -28.99 -31.35 -44.60
C PRO A 12 -28.08 -31.76 -43.44
N LEU A 13 -27.30 -32.84 -43.58
CA LEU A 13 -26.35 -33.25 -42.54
C LEU A 13 -25.28 -32.18 -42.27
N VAL A 14 -24.68 -31.65 -43.34
CA VAL A 14 -23.68 -30.57 -43.23
C VAL A 14 -24.32 -29.29 -42.73
N ALA A 15 -25.53 -28.97 -43.16
CA ALA A 15 -26.25 -27.80 -42.67
C ALA A 15 -26.54 -27.90 -41.17
N THR A 16 -27.03 -29.06 -40.69
CA THR A 16 -27.25 -29.28 -39.25
C THR A 16 -25.95 -29.21 -38.46
N LEU A 17 -24.87 -29.82 -38.96
CA LEU A 17 -23.55 -29.74 -38.32
C LEU A 17 -23.06 -28.28 -38.25
N ALA A 18 -23.19 -27.52 -39.34
CA ALA A 18 -22.82 -26.12 -39.38
C ALA A 18 -23.64 -25.28 -38.38
N VAL A 19 -24.95 -25.53 -38.27
CA VAL A 19 -25.81 -24.86 -37.28
C VAL A 19 -25.36 -25.18 -35.86
N VAL A 20 -25.08 -26.45 -35.53
CA VAL A 20 -24.60 -26.85 -34.20
C VAL A 20 -23.27 -26.19 -33.88
N VAL A 21 -22.32 -26.17 -34.82
CA VAL A 21 -21.01 -25.51 -34.65
C VAL A 21 -21.19 -24.01 -34.44
N LEU A 22 -22.05 -23.34 -35.22
CA LEU A 22 -22.32 -21.91 -35.06
C LEU A 22 -22.95 -21.59 -33.70
N LEU A 23 -23.94 -22.39 -33.27
CA LEU A 23 -24.55 -22.23 -31.95
C LEU A 23 -23.54 -22.45 -30.82
N PHE A 24 -22.67 -23.45 -30.95
CA PHE A 24 -21.61 -23.71 -29.98
C PHE A 24 -20.62 -22.55 -29.89
N LEU A 25 -20.14 -22.03 -31.03
CA LEU A 25 -19.24 -20.88 -31.06
C LEU A 25 -19.91 -19.61 -30.48
N PHE A 26 -21.20 -19.42 -30.77
CA PHE A 26 -21.97 -18.31 -30.23
C PHE A 26 -22.14 -18.41 -28.71
N ALA A 27 -22.51 -19.59 -28.21
CA ALA A 27 -22.66 -19.85 -26.79
C ALA A 27 -21.33 -19.71 -26.04
N SER A 28 -20.25 -20.27 -26.60
CA SER A 28 -18.90 -20.20 -26.01
C SER A 28 -18.39 -18.75 -25.91
N ARG A 29 -18.60 -17.93 -26.96
CA ARG A 29 -18.24 -16.50 -26.91
C ARG A 29 -19.04 -15.73 -25.86
N ARG A 30 -20.35 -15.99 -25.78
CA ARG A 30 -21.24 -15.37 -24.78
C ARG A 30 -20.81 -15.72 -23.36
N GLU A 31 -20.48 -17.00 -23.12
CA GLU A 31 -20.01 -17.47 -21.82
C GLU A 31 -18.68 -16.82 -21.45
N GLU A 32 -17.74 -16.72 -22.38
CA GLU A 32 -16.47 -16.06 -22.17
C GLU A 32 -16.62 -14.56 -21.87
N GLU A 33 -17.50 -13.85 -22.60
CA GLU A 33 -17.84 -12.45 -22.33
C GLU A 33 -18.47 -12.26 -20.95
N LEU A 34 -19.38 -13.15 -20.54
CA LEU A 34 -20.01 -13.10 -19.22
C LEU A 34 -19.00 -13.33 -18.10
N ILE A 35 -18.11 -14.32 -18.24
CA ILE A 35 -17.07 -14.61 -17.24
C ILE A 35 -16.10 -13.44 -17.13
N ARG A 36 -15.65 -12.88 -18.26
CA ARG A 36 -14.75 -11.71 -18.28
C ARG A 36 -15.42 -10.48 -17.66
N GLY A 37 -16.68 -10.22 -17.98
CA GLY A 37 -17.44 -9.10 -17.40
C GLY A 37 -17.57 -9.21 -15.89
N ALA A 38 -17.93 -10.39 -15.38
CA ALA A 38 -18.04 -10.62 -13.94
C ALA A 38 -16.67 -10.51 -13.23
N PHE A 39 -15.60 -10.97 -13.87
CA PHE A 39 -14.25 -10.80 -13.35
C PHE A 39 -13.82 -9.33 -13.29
N ASP A 40 -14.06 -8.57 -14.37
CA ASP A 40 -13.70 -7.15 -14.44
C ASP A 40 -14.47 -6.32 -13.40
N GLU A 41 -15.76 -6.63 -13.18
CA GLU A 41 -16.57 -5.99 -12.15
C GLU A 41 -15.99 -6.24 -10.74
N GLN A 42 -15.69 -7.50 -10.40
CA GLN A 42 -15.06 -7.84 -9.11
C GLN A 42 -13.68 -7.21 -8.95
N ALA A 43 -12.88 -7.19 -10.01
CA ALA A 43 -11.55 -6.57 -10.00
C ALA A 43 -11.64 -5.05 -9.77
N GLN A 44 -12.64 -4.39 -10.36
CA GLN A 44 -12.89 -2.97 -10.17
C GLN A 44 -13.35 -2.66 -8.74
N GLU A 45 -14.28 -3.46 -8.19
CA GLU A 45 -14.73 -3.31 -6.80
C GLU A 45 -13.56 -3.44 -5.82
N LEU A 46 -12.73 -4.47 -5.99
CA LEU A 46 -11.55 -4.69 -5.14
C LEU A 46 -10.55 -3.53 -5.27
N THR A 47 -10.30 -3.06 -6.50
CA THR A 47 -9.39 -1.94 -6.75
C THR A 47 -9.91 -0.65 -6.09
N ALA A 48 -11.22 -0.40 -6.18
CA ALA A 48 -11.86 0.75 -5.54
C ALA A 48 -11.77 0.66 -4.01
N ALA A 49 -12.00 -0.52 -3.43
CA ALA A 49 -11.87 -0.75 -1.99
C ALA A 49 -10.43 -0.52 -1.49
N ILE A 50 -9.43 -1.02 -2.22
CA ILE A 50 -8.02 -0.79 -1.89
C ILE A 50 -7.68 0.70 -1.97
N ARG A 51 -8.11 1.39 -3.03
CA ARG A 51 -7.87 2.83 -3.20
C ARG A 51 -8.51 3.63 -2.06
N ALA A 52 -9.78 3.38 -1.76
CA ALA A 52 -10.49 4.07 -0.69
C ALA A 52 -9.82 3.83 0.67
N SER A 53 -9.34 2.60 0.92
CA SER A 53 -8.55 2.29 2.11
C SER A 53 -7.27 3.12 2.15
N CYS A 54 -6.46 3.14 1.08
CA CYS A 54 -5.24 3.94 1.03
C CYS A 54 -5.50 5.45 1.23
N GLU A 55 -6.53 6.00 0.58
CA GLU A 55 -6.92 7.40 0.73
C GLU A 55 -7.31 7.73 2.18
N ALA A 56 -8.09 6.87 2.85
CA ALA A 56 -8.47 7.05 4.25
C ALA A 56 -7.26 7.02 5.22
N HIS A 57 -6.20 6.27 4.89
CA HIS A 57 -4.95 6.28 5.64
C HIS A 57 -4.14 7.56 5.39
N LEU A 58 -4.10 8.05 4.13
CA LEU A 58 -3.42 9.31 3.79
C LEU A 58 -4.09 10.54 4.42
N GLU A 59 -5.42 10.57 4.48
CA GLU A 59 -6.16 11.64 5.17
C GLU A 59 -5.81 11.73 6.65
N ALA A 60 -5.66 10.57 7.32
CA ALA A 60 -5.23 10.51 8.72
C ALA A 60 -3.84 11.14 8.91
N LEU A 61 -2.89 10.76 8.05
CA LEU A 61 -1.54 11.32 8.04
C LEU A 61 -1.56 12.83 7.79
N HIS A 62 -2.42 13.31 6.90
CA HIS A 62 -2.58 14.74 6.64
C HIS A 62 -3.10 15.49 7.86
N ALA A 63 -4.09 14.94 8.57
CA ALA A 63 -4.63 15.53 9.78
C ALA A 63 -3.57 15.64 10.88
N VAL A 64 -2.80 14.57 11.12
CA VAL A 64 -1.69 14.57 12.09
C VAL A 64 -0.63 15.61 11.70
N THR A 65 -0.25 15.66 10.42
CA THR A 65 0.74 16.62 9.92
C THR A 65 0.26 18.06 10.09
N LEU A 66 -1.02 18.35 9.82
CA LEU A 66 -1.61 19.67 10.00
C LEU A 66 -1.58 20.11 11.47
N VAL A 67 -1.92 19.23 12.41
CA VAL A 67 -1.90 19.56 13.84
C VAL A 67 -0.47 19.80 14.30
N VAL A 68 0.44 18.90 13.95
CA VAL A 68 1.83 18.97 14.40
C VAL A 68 2.58 20.18 13.84
N SER A 69 2.36 20.53 12.57
CA SER A 69 3.01 21.69 11.93
C SER A 69 2.60 23.05 12.52
N ASN A 70 1.47 23.12 13.22
CA ASN A 70 0.98 24.35 13.87
C ASN A 70 1.36 24.45 15.35
N LEU A 71 2.00 23.43 15.92
CA LEU A 71 2.41 23.42 17.32
C LEU A 71 3.83 23.99 17.48
N PRO A 72 4.05 24.91 18.44
CA PRO A 72 5.37 25.50 18.67
C PRO A 72 6.39 24.49 19.22
N ALA A 73 5.91 23.46 19.92
CA ALA A 73 6.69 22.31 20.35
C ALA A 73 5.78 21.08 20.43
N VAL A 74 6.32 19.93 20.05
CA VAL A 74 5.65 18.62 20.15
C VAL A 74 6.31 17.88 21.30
N ASP A 75 5.54 17.57 22.34
CA ASP A 75 5.98 16.64 23.38
C ASP A 75 5.43 15.22 23.11
N ALA A 76 5.95 14.25 23.84
CA ALA A 76 5.59 12.84 23.65
C ALA A 76 4.12 12.57 24.02
N ASP A 77 3.61 13.20 25.08
CA ASP A 77 2.24 12.98 25.57
C ASP A 77 1.20 13.55 24.60
N LEU A 78 1.47 14.72 24.03
CA LEU A 78 0.64 15.35 23.00
C LEU A 78 0.65 14.52 21.72
N PHE A 79 1.83 14.08 21.26
CA PHE A 79 1.92 13.18 20.11
C PHE A 79 1.12 11.89 20.33
N HIS A 80 1.27 11.26 21.50
CA HIS A 80 0.51 10.08 21.90
C HIS A 80 -1.00 10.35 21.83
N SER A 81 -1.46 11.46 22.43
CA SER A 81 -2.89 11.82 22.48
C SER A 81 -3.53 12.01 21.11
N ILE A 82 -2.76 12.50 20.13
CA ILE A 82 -3.20 12.71 18.75
C ILE A 82 -3.22 11.38 17.99
N VAL A 83 -2.20 10.54 18.19
CA VAL A 83 -1.94 9.38 17.33
C VAL A 83 -2.64 8.11 17.81
N VAL A 84 -2.81 7.93 19.12
CA VAL A 84 -3.41 6.71 19.69
C VAL A 84 -4.85 6.50 19.21
N GLY A 85 -5.60 7.60 19.05
CA GLY A 85 -6.95 7.59 18.48
C GLY A 85 -6.95 7.12 17.02
N GLU A 86 -6.07 7.67 16.20
CA GLU A 86 -6.01 7.34 14.77
C GLU A 86 -5.55 5.90 14.51
N LEU A 87 -4.61 5.37 15.32
CA LEU A 87 -4.14 3.97 15.24
C LEU A 87 -5.24 2.97 15.62
N GLY A 88 -6.05 3.26 16.65
CA GLY A 88 -7.14 2.39 17.08
C GLY A 88 -8.24 2.21 16.02
N HIS A 89 -8.44 3.21 15.17
CA HIS A 89 -9.47 3.19 14.11
C HIS A 89 -8.95 2.66 12.77
N ARG A 90 -7.64 2.44 12.62
CA ARG A 90 -7.01 2.05 11.35
C ARG A 90 -6.00 0.91 11.51
N PRO A 91 -6.46 -0.37 11.53
CA PRO A 91 -5.57 -1.53 11.69
C PRO A 91 -4.57 -1.73 10.53
N GLY A 92 -4.71 -0.99 9.43
CA GLY A 92 -3.76 -1.01 8.31
C GLY A 92 -2.47 -0.21 8.56
N ILE A 93 -2.44 0.66 9.57
CA ILE A 93 -1.23 1.39 9.97
C ILE A 93 -0.58 0.65 11.14
N GLN A 94 0.64 0.17 10.95
CA GLN A 94 1.39 -0.51 11.99
C GLN A 94 1.91 0.46 13.05
N ALA A 95 2.48 1.59 12.59
CA ALA A 95 3.06 2.59 13.46
C ALA A 95 3.05 3.96 12.81
N LEU A 96 3.01 5.01 13.63
CA LEU A 96 3.18 6.41 13.23
C LEU A 96 4.34 7.02 14.00
N SER A 97 5.22 7.73 13.29
CA SER A 97 6.41 8.35 13.86
C SER A 97 6.52 9.83 13.49
N TRP A 98 7.07 10.61 14.41
CA TRP A 98 7.46 12.00 14.18
C TRP A 98 8.97 12.11 14.06
N ASN A 99 9.43 12.52 12.87
CA ASN A 99 10.84 12.49 12.51
C ASN A 99 11.31 13.90 12.12
N PRO A 100 11.80 14.71 13.06
CA PRO A 100 12.26 16.07 12.76
C PRO A 100 13.52 16.04 11.89
N VAL A 101 13.67 17.04 11.02
CA VAL A 101 14.93 17.26 10.31
C VAL A 101 15.94 17.95 11.24
N VAL A 102 17.05 17.28 11.51
CA VAL A 102 18.12 17.76 12.39
C VAL A 102 19.37 18.01 11.55
N ARG A 103 19.81 19.28 11.47
CA ARG A 103 21.09 19.63 10.84
C ARG A 103 22.26 19.14 11.67
N HIS A 104 23.41 18.91 11.03
CA HIS A 104 24.63 18.45 11.70
C HIS A 104 25.00 19.28 12.94
N ALA A 105 24.90 20.61 12.84
CA ALA A 105 25.17 21.53 13.95
C ALA A 105 24.24 21.30 15.16
N GLY A 106 23.02 20.82 14.93
CA GLY A 106 22.02 20.52 15.97
C GLY A 106 22.10 19.10 16.53
N ARG A 107 22.90 18.21 15.93
CA ARG A 107 22.99 16.78 16.32
C ARG A 107 23.30 16.63 17.81
N VAL A 108 24.31 17.33 18.32
CA VAL A 108 24.72 17.20 19.73
C VAL A 108 23.63 17.67 20.69
N ALA A 109 22.88 18.71 20.32
CA ALA A 109 21.77 19.20 21.15
C ALA A 109 20.61 18.18 21.17
N PHE A 110 20.28 17.61 20.00
CA PHE A 110 19.27 16.56 19.87
C PHE A 110 19.63 15.30 20.68
N GLU A 111 20.85 14.78 20.48
CA GLU A 111 21.31 13.56 21.17
C GLU A 111 21.43 13.72 22.69
N ARG A 112 21.59 14.96 23.18
CA ARG A 112 21.57 15.27 24.63
C ARG A 112 20.15 15.37 25.19
N ALA A 113 19.21 15.84 24.39
CA ALA A 113 17.82 16.01 24.81
C ALA A 113 17.01 14.70 24.74
N GLY A 114 17.46 13.72 23.96
CA GLY A 114 16.74 12.47 23.76
C GLY A 114 17.63 11.29 23.35
N ALA A 115 17.35 10.72 22.18
CA ALA A 115 18.01 9.51 21.70
C ALA A 115 19.24 9.83 20.82
N ARG A 116 20.23 8.91 20.82
CA ARG A 116 21.36 8.99 19.89
C ARG A 116 20.90 8.75 18.46
N ILE A 117 21.44 9.49 17.49
CA ILE A 117 21.13 9.28 16.08
C ILE A 117 21.89 8.03 15.59
N THR A 118 21.15 7.04 15.12
CA THR A 118 21.66 5.73 14.70
C THR A 118 21.26 5.40 13.27
N GLU A 119 22.07 4.59 12.59
CA GLU A 119 21.77 4.02 11.28
C GLU A 119 22.04 2.51 11.32
N ARG A 120 21.60 1.77 10.30
CA ARG A 120 21.92 0.35 10.16
C ARG A 120 23.24 0.17 9.41
N ASP A 121 24.07 -0.75 9.88
CA ASP A 121 25.22 -1.24 9.11
C ASP A 121 24.78 -2.25 8.03
N ALA A 122 25.73 -2.73 7.24
CA ALA A 122 25.47 -3.71 6.18
C ALA A 122 24.95 -5.06 6.72
N GLN A 123 25.06 -5.30 8.02
CA GLN A 123 24.58 -6.48 8.72
C GLN A 123 23.24 -6.22 9.44
N GLY A 124 22.63 -5.05 9.23
CA GLY A 124 21.35 -4.65 9.80
C GLY A 124 21.41 -4.24 11.27
N ARG A 125 22.61 -4.13 11.85
CA ARG A 125 22.80 -3.74 13.26
C ARG A 125 22.82 -2.23 13.40
N LEU A 126 22.25 -1.73 14.49
CA LEU A 126 22.29 -0.31 14.82
C LEU A 126 23.72 0.12 15.17
N ARG A 127 24.18 1.18 14.51
CA ARG A 127 25.44 1.89 14.79
C ARG A 127 25.17 3.40 14.84
N PRO A 128 26.05 4.22 15.42
CA PRO A 128 25.93 5.68 15.32
C PRO A 128 25.87 6.13 13.86
N SER A 129 24.95 7.04 13.53
CA SER A 129 24.82 7.56 12.17
C SER A 129 26.10 8.29 11.74
N ALA A 130 26.50 8.07 10.48
CA ALA A 130 27.66 8.71 9.88
C ALA A 130 27.55 10.25 9.90
N VAL A 131 28.63 10.95 9.59
CA VAL A 131 28.57 12.42 9.45
C VAL A 131 27.80 12.76 8.17
N ARG A 132 26.70 13.51 8.32
CA ARG A 132 25.81 13.97 7.25
C ARG A 132 25.42 15.42 7.54
N GLU A 133 25.04 16.16 6.50
CA GLU A 133 24.56 17.55 6.64
C GLU A 133 23.25 17.61 7.41
N GLU A 134 22.36 16.65 7.17
CA GLU A 134 21.03 16.54 7.77
C GLU A 134 20.75 15.09 8.16
N TYR A 135 19.93 14.93 9.20
CA TYR A 135 19.48 13.68 9.78
C TYR A 135 17.96 13.73 9.93
N VAL A 136 17.31 12.57 9.83
CA VAL A 136 15.86 12.45 10.06
C VAL A 136 15.62 11.39 11.13
N PRO A 137 16.04 11.63 12.39
CA PRO A 137 15.87 10.67 13.46
C PRO A 137 14.40 10.52 13.86
N VAL A 138 13.98 9.30 14.20
CA VAL A 138 12.70 9.06 14.86
C VAL A 138 12.73 9.66 16.27
N LEU A 139 11.94 10.70 16.52
CA LEU A 139 11.84 11.34 17.83
C LEU A 139 10.72 10.74 18.68
N PHE A 140 9.56 10.50 18.07
CA PHE A 140 8.41 9.86 18.70
C PHE A 140 7.88 8.74 17.80
N VAL A 141 7.38 7.66 18.39
CA VAL A 141 6.77 6.54 17.66
C VAL A 141 5.66 5.92 18.49
N GLU A 142 4.54 5.63 17.84
CA GLU A 142 3.40 4.93 18.42
C GLU A 142 2.96 3.76 17.53
N PRO A 143 2.60 2.58 18.10
CA PRO A 143 2.62 2.26 19.53
C PRO A 143 4.04 2.10 20.09
N GLN A 144 4.37 2.83 21.15
CA GLN A 144 5.74 2.84 21.69
C GLN A 144 6.22 1.45 22.15
N ALA A 145 5.30 0.62 22.67
CA ALA A 145 5.62 -0.71 23.19
C ALA A 145 6.20 -1.67 22.14
N THR A 146 5.80 -1.51 20.87
CA THR A 146 6.22 -2.40 19.78
C THR A 146 7.43 -1.81 19.04
N ASP A 147 7.50 -0.49 18.92
CA ASP A 147 8.45 0.18 18.02
C ASP A 147 9.49 1.07 18.73
N ALA A 148 9.65 0.95 20.05
CA ALA A 148 10.67 1.71 20.81
C ALA A 148 12.11 1.55 20.26
N ARG A 149 12.42 0.45 19.55
CA ARG A 149 13.73 0.23 18.92
C ARG A 149 13.99 1.16 17.74
N ALA A 150 12.96 1.81 17.20
CA ALA A 150 13.09 2.78 16.12
C ALA A 150 13.55 4.16 16.63
N LEU A 151 13.46 4.46 17.93
CA LEU A 151 13.83 5.77 18.48
C LEU A 151 15.30 6.11 18.17
N GLY A 152 15.52 7.31 17.63
CA GLY A 152 16.82 7.79 17.18
C GLY A 152 17.31 7.16 15.88
N PHE A 153 16.57 6.24 15.26
CA PHE A 153 16.92 5.71 13.95
C PHE A 153 16.77 6.79 12.88
N ASP A 154 17.81 7.03 12.10
CA ASP A 154 17.86 7.99 11.01
C ASP A 154 17.24 7.38 9.75
N VAL A 155 15.98 7.74 9.45
CA VAL A 155 15.28 7.16 8.29
C VAL A 155 15.90 7.60 6.96
N ALA A 156 16.60 8.73 6.93
CA ALA A 156 17.35 9.18 5.76
C ALA A 156 18.63 8.35 5.52
N SER A 157 18.96 7.43 6.43
CA SER A 157 20.09 6.52 6.27
C SER A 157 19.83 5.33 5.37
N GLU A 158 18.55 4.98 5.17
CA GLU A 158 18.16 3.90 4.26
C GLU A 158 17.98 4.45 2.82
N PRO A 159 18.54 3.77 1.81
CA PRO A 159 18.27 4.12 0.42
C PRO A 159 16.79 3.86 0.10
N THR A 160 16.18 4.79 -0.64
CA THR A 160 14.83 4.66 -1.20
C THR A 160 14.82 3.85 -2.49
#